data_AF-A0A935P211-F1
#
_entry.id   AF-A0A935P211-F1
#
_cell.length_a   1.000
_cell.length_b   1.000
_cell.length_c   1.000
_cell.angle_alpha   90.00
_cell.angle_beta   90.00
_cell.angle_gamma   90.00
#
_symmetry.space_group_name_H-M   'P 1'
#
loop_
_entity.id
_entity.type
_entity.pdbx_description
1 polymer ?
#
loop_
_entity_poly.entity_id
_entity_poly.type
_entity_poly.pdbx_seq_one_letter_code
_entity_poly.pdbx_strand_id
1 'polypeptide(L)'
;MIRLVLALSCVALVSCLESHGKTQELRGADCAVCHLPEYQATTAPAHGPTAANFPTTCGDCHLRLDWRPALEGRHPAEDVFPIRSGAHAQAACLTCHALARGRSSKGANTDCVTCHPNSADLSNAHVGAASSTGVPYRYQGEVANFCLTCHPKGTALKHPNDKFPRTGEHNVDCTTCHDRRTGVDTKGANTTCVESGCHHTVAWSDGKHREVRNYTSSRTGPWTQPHITARNFCLLCHQNGRD
;
A
#
# COMPACT_ATOMS: atom_id res chain seq x y z
N MET A 1 25.91 -22.94 67.23
CA MET A 1 26.26 -21.53 66.95
C MET A 1 25.90 -21.24 65.50
N ILE A 2 25.05 -20.22 65.29
CA ILE A 2 25.02 -19.27 64.15
C ILE A 2 25.08 -19.88 62.74
N ARG A 3 23.92 -20.08 62.09
CA ARG A 3 23.40 -19.21 60.99
C ARG A 3 24.43 -18.86 59.91
N LEU A 4 24.35 -19.53 58.76
CA LEU A 4 24.66 -18.88 57.48
C LEU A 4 23.42 -19.00 56.58
N VAL A 5 22.72 -17.89 56.49
CA VAL A 5 21.49 -17.69 55.73
C VAL A 5 21.82 -17.71 54.25
N LEU A 6 21.05 -18.47 53.46
CA LEU A 6 20.95 -18.29 52.01
C LEU A 6 20.62 -16.82 51.72
N ALA A 7 21.59 -16.07 51.23
CA ALA A 7 21.39 -14.76 50.61
C ALA A 7 21.74 -14.86 49.13
N LEU A 8 20.99 -15.69 48.41
CA LEU A 8 20.95 -15.66 46.95
C LEU A 8 19.49 -15.38 46.57
N SER A 9 19.30 -14.47 45.62
CA SER A 9 18.04 -14.05 45.00
C SER A 9 17.10 -13.09 45.78
N CYS A 10 17.59 -11.91 46.17
CA CYS A 10 16.72 -10.75 46.45
C CYS A 10 17.21 -9.43 45.82
N VAL A 11 18.15 -9.49 44.85
CA VAL A 11 18.71 -8.28 44.21
C VAL A 11 17.88 -7.84 42.99
N ALA A 12 17.06 -8.71 42.41
CA ALA A 12 16.29 -8.39 41.20
C ALA A 12 15.04 -7.52 41.43
N LEU A 13 14.52 -7.43 42.67
CA LEU A 13 13.32 -6.64 42.97
C LEU A 13 13.59 -5.16 43.25
N VAL A 14 14.79 -4.80 43.69
CA VAL A 14 15.09 -3.42 44.16
C VAL A 14 15.27 -2.45 42.99
N SER A 15 15.74 -2.93 41.84
CA SER A 15 16.02 -2.12 40.66
C SER A 15 14.78 -1.52 39.96
N CYS A 16 13.57 -2.01 40.24
CA CYS A 16 12.34 -1.45 39.67
C CYS A 16 11.73 -0.30 40.50
N LEU A 17 12.18 -0.08 41.75
CA LEU A 17 11.65 0.99 42.61
C LEU A 17 12.42 2.31 42.47
N GLU A 18 13.51 2.31 41.71
CA GLU A 18 14.42 3.44 41.60
C GLU A 18 14.21 4.18 40.27
N SER A 19 13.84 5.45 40.34
CA SER A 19 13.60 6.23 39.13
C SER A 19 14.90 6.44 38.35
N HIS A 20 14.91 6.11 37.07
CA HIS A 20 16.06 6.38 36.21
C HIS A 20 16.32 7.90 36.10
N GLY A 21 17.57 8.35 36.26
CA GLY A 21 17.92 9.78 36.18
C GLY A 21 17.57 10.44 34.84
N LYS A 22 17.06 11.69 34.85
CA LYS A 22 16.51 12.41 33.69
C LYS A 22 17.48 12.69 32.53
N THR A 23 18.76 12.31 32.67
CA THR A 23 19.84 12.59 31.70
C THR A 23 20.46 11.33 31.11
N GLN A 24 20.09 10.14 31.57
CA GLN A 24 20.70 8.90 31.08
C GLN A 24 19.91 8.36 29.89
N GLU A 25 20.54 8.18 28.73
CA GLU A 25 19.85 7.50 27.65
C GLU A 25 19.80 6.00 27.93
N LEU A 26 18.59 5.42 27.96
CA LEU A 26 18.39 3.98 28.09
C LEU A 26 17.93 3.47 26.72
N ARG A 27 18.75 2.64 26.09
CA ARG A 27 18.47 1.95 24.84
C ARG A 27 18.54 0.45 25.15
N GLY A 28 17.40 -0.23 25.20
CA GLY A 28 17.37 -1.64 25.60
C GLY A 28 15.98 -2.26 25.62
N ALA A 29 15.96 -3.58 25.79
CA ALA A 29 14.77 -4.42 25.76
C ALA A 29 14.09 -4.60 27.13
N ASP A 30 14.80 -4.27 28.21
CA ASP A 30 14.42 -4.70 29.55
C ASP A 30 13.47 -3.72 30.27
N CYS A 31 12.98 -2.68 29.58
CA CYS A 31 11.99 -1.75 30.13
C CYS A 31 10.73 -2.50 30.58
N ALA A 32 10.31 -3.50 29.80
CA ALA A 32 9.13 -4.31 30.11
C ALA A 32 9.30 -5.18 31.37
N VAL A 33 10.52 -5.36 31.90
CA VAL A 33 10.73 -6.09 33.15
C VAL A 33 10.05 -5.37 34.33
N CYS A 34 10.13 -4.03 34.37
CA CYS A 34 9.49 -3.21 35.39
C CYS A 34 8.18 -2.56 34.89
N HIS A 35 8.10 -2.24 33.60
CA HIS A 35 6.99 -1.48 33.00
C HIS A 35 6.02 -2.34 32.17
N LEU A 36 5.88 -3.62 32.52
CA LEU A 36 4.91 -4.52 31.88
C LEU A 36 3.46 -4.03 32.03
N PRO A 37 3.01 -3.52 33.21
CA PRO A 37 1.64 -3.03 33.36
C PRO A 37 1.35 -1.86 32.42
N GLU A 38 2.28 -0.90 32.28
CA GLU A 38 2.14 0.24 31.38
C GLU A 38 2.14 -0.19 29.91
N TYR A 39 3.00 -1.14 29.55
CA TYR A 39 3.02 -1.76 28.22
C TYR A 39 1.64 -2.37 27.89
N GLN A 40 1.06 -3.16 28.80
CA GLN A 40 -0.24 -3.80 28.63
C GLN A 40 -1.41 -2.80 28.63
N ALA A 41 -1.30 -1.71 29.39
CA ALA A 41 -2.34 -0.69 29.51
C ALA A 41 -2.31 0.36 28.37
N THR A 42 -1.29 0.36 27.52
CA THR A 42 -1.18 1.32 26.42
C THR A 42 -2.24 1.00 25.35
N THR A 43 -2.97 2.02 24.87
CA THR A 43 -4.09 1.86 23.92
C THR A 43 -3.94 2.62 22.61
N ALA A 44 -2.91 3.48 22.48
CA ALA A 44 -2.77 4.40 21.35
C ALA A 44 -1.32 4.43 20.78
N PRO A 45 -0.90 3.43 19.99
CA PRO A 45 -1.61 2.18 19.67
C PRO A 45 -1.47 1.15 20.80
N ALA A 46 -2.38 0.17 20.83
CA ALA A 46 -2.29 -0.92 21.80
C ALA A 46 -1.06 -1.78 21.55
N HIS A 47 -0.20 -1.96 22.57
CA HIS A 47 1.05 -2.71 22.42
C HIS A 47 0.85 -4.23 22.55
N GLY A 48 -0.08 -4.68 23.40
CA GLY A 48 -0.57 -6.06 23.48
C GLY A 48 -1.89 -6.14 24.25
N PRO A 49 -2.63 -7.27 24.23
CA PRO A 49 -2.46 -8.46 23.41
C PRO A 49 -3.30 -8.38 22.11
N THR A 50 -3.17 -7.29 21.35
CA THR A 50 -3.89 -7.07 20.10
C THR A 50 -3.16 -7.73 18.92
N ALA A 51 -3.82 -7.78 17.75
CA ALA A 51 -3.29 -8.40 16.53
C ALA A 51 -1.91 -7.87 16.05
N ALA A 52 -1.43 -6.74 16.57
CA ALA A 52 -0.13 -6.17 16.23
C ALA A 52 1.04 -6.73 17.07
N ASN A 53 0.79 -7.22 18.30
CA ASN A 53 1.79 -7.68 19.28
C ASN A 53 3.15 -6.98 19.15
N PHE A 54 3.22 -5.72 19.60
CA PHE A 54 4.47 -4.96 19.56
C PHE A 54 5.55 -5.68 20.39
N PRO A 55 6.83 -5.51 20.08
CA PRO A 55 7.87 -6.13 20.88
C PRO A 55 8.05 -5.38 22.21
N THR A 56 8.56 -6.06 23.22
CA THR A 56 8.96 -5.45 24.50
C THR A 56 10.28 -4.68 24.40
N THR A 57 10.90 -4.65 23.22
CA THR A 57 12.08 -3.87 22.89
C THR A 57 11.73 -2.39 22.74
N CYS A 58 11.42 -1.72 23.85
CA CYS A 58 10.94 -0.34 23.86
C CYS A 58 11.87 0.61 23.11
N GLY A 59 13.20 0.39 23.15
CA GLY A 59 14.20 1.19 22.43
C GLY A 59 14.11 1.15 20.89
N ASP A 60 13.41 0.17 20.32
CA ASP A 60 13.14 0.14 18.87
C ASP A 60 12.20 1.27 18.46
N CYS A 61 11.33 1.67 19.40
CA CYS A 61 10.30 2.68 19.24
C CYS A 61 10.65 3.96 19.99
N HIS A 62 10.84 3.90 21.30
CA HIS A 62 10.92 5.05 22.18
C HIS A 62 12.36 5.42 22.54
N LEU A 63 12.66 6.73 22.57
CA LEU A 63 13.86 7.25 23.23
C LEU A 63 13.48 7.71 24.64
N ARG A 64 14.28 7.44 25.66
CA ARG A 64 13.90 7.82 27.04
C ARG A 64 13.78 9.35 27.23
N LEU A 65 14.63 10.12 26.55
CA LEU A 65 14.59 11.59 26.56
C LEU A 65 13.55 12.18 25.58
N ASP A 66 12.99 11.33 24.71
CA ASP A 66 12.00 11.71 23.70
C ASP A 66 11.00 10.56 23.52
N TRP A 67 10.30 10.22 24.63
CA TRP A 67 9.45 9.02 24.72
C TRP A 67 8.21 9.15 23.83
N ARG A 68 7.80 10.38 23.51
CA ARG A 68 6.70 10.67 22.59
C ARG A 68 7.13 11.76 21.61
N PRO A 69 7.03 11.51 20.30
CA PRO A 69 6.51 10.29 19.65
C PRO A 69 7.53 9.14 19.65
N ALA A 70 7.05 7.90 19.71
CA ALA A 70 7.88 6.72 19.42
C ALA A 70 8.24 6.70 17.91
N LEU A 71 9.49 6.37 17.57
CA LEU A 71 10.07 6.29 16.23
C LEU A 71 9.83 7.58 15.45
N GLU A 72 10.68 8.59 15.65
CA GLU A 72 10.71 9.87 14.91
C GLU A 72 9.41 10.23 14.18
N GLY A 73 8.42 10.66 14.96
CA GLY A 73 7.34 11.48 14.44
C GLY A 73 5.95 10.90 14.61
N ARG A 74 5.00 11.81 14.78
CA ARG A 74 3.63 11.61 14.30
C ARG A 74 3.75 11.17 12.83
N HIS A 75 3.07 10.09 12.43
CA HIS A 75 2.94 9.74 11.00
C HIS A 75 2.66 11.02 10.21
N PRO A 76 3.24 11.19 9.01
CA PRO A 76 3.01 12.38 8.22
C PRO A 76 1.51 12.60 8.02
N ALA A 77 1.12 13.85 7.81
CA ALA A 77 -0.29 14.19 7.65
C ALA A 77 -0.94 13.36 6.51
N GLU A 78 -2.26 13.16 6.58
CA GLU A 78 -2.98 12.27 5.65
C GLU A 78 -2.82 12.68 4.17
N ASP A 79 -2.56 13.96 3.90
CA ASP A 79 -2.29 14.47 2.56
C ASP A 79 -0.89 14.09 2.05
N VAL A 80 0.02 13.69 2.93
CA VAL A 80 1.37 13.21 2.64
C VAL A 80 1.40 11.68 2.56
N PHE A 81 0.81 10.96 3.50
CA PHE A 81 0.65 9.49 3.42
C PHE A 81 -0.65 9.08 4.14
N PRO A 82 -1.70 8.67 3.42
CA PRO A 82 -2.99 8.35 4.02
C PRO A 82 -2.94 6.98 4.70
N ILE A 83 -2.87 6.97 6.04
CA ILE A 83 -2.91 5.75 6.86
C ILE A 83 -4.23 5.58 7.60
N ARG A 84 -5.05 6.65 7.68
CA ARG A 84 -6.40 6.60 8.26
C ARG A 84 -7.49 6.47 7.20
N SER A 85 -7.12 6.57 5.92
CA SER A 85 -8.01 6.48 4.77
C SER A 85 -7.35 5.76 3.59
N GLY A 86 -8.14 5.34 2.60
CA GLY A 86 -7.62 4.66 1.40
C GLY A 86 -7.20 3.20 1.63
N ALA A 87 -6.41 2.65 0.70
CA ALA A 87 -6.08 1.23 0.65
C ALA A 87 -5.16 0.74 1.79
N HIS A 88 -4.43 1.65 2.44
CA HIS A 88 -3.58 1.34 3.59
C HIS A 88 -4.23 1.71 4.93
N ALA A 89 -5.52 2.08 4.91
CA ALA A 89 -6.25 2.37 6.13
C ALA A 89 -6.22 1.17 7.09
N GLN A 90 -6.02 1.45 8.39
CA GLN A 90 -6.06 0.45 9.46
C GLN A 90 -4.92 -0.61 9.42
N ALA A 91 -3.94 -0.46 8.52
CA ALA A 91 -2.76 -1.30 8.56
C ALA A 91 -2.03 -1.13 9.92
N ALA A 92 -1.65 -2.24 10.54
CA ALA A 92 -0.87 -2.19 11.77
C ALA A 92 0.54 -1.63 11.46
N CYS A 93 1.17 -0.98 12.44
CA CYS A 93 2.48 -0.35 12.25
C CYS A 93 3.52 -1.34 11.70
N LEU A 94 3.54 -2.55 12.24
CA LEU A 94 4.49 -3.62 11.85
C LEU A 94 4.11 -4.33 10.54
N THR A 95 2.93 -4.06 9.97
CA THR A 95 2.60 -4.49 8.60
C THR A 95 3.47 -3.78 7.57
N CYS A 96 3.82 -2.52 7.85
CA CYS A 96 4.66 -1.70 6.97
C CYS A 96 6.08 -1.54 7.51
N HIS A 97 6.28 -1.41 8.82
CA HIS A 97 7.60 -1.12 9.38
C HIS A 97 8.34 -2.40 9.76
N ALA A 98 9.33 -2.76 8.96
CA ALA A 98 10.19 -3.90 9.21
C ALA A 98 11.35 -3.51 10.15
N LEU A 99 11.18 -3.76 11.44
CA LEU A 99 12.16 -3.40 12.48
C LEU A 99 13.56 -3.98 12.23
N ALA A 100 13.66 -5.15 11.60
CA ALA A 100 14.93 -5.76 11.21
C ALA A 100 15.77 -4.88 10.26
N ARG A 101 15.15 -3.91 9.55
CA ARG A 101 15.82 -2.94 8.69
C ARG A 101 16.26 -1.67 9.44
N GLY A 102 16.13 -1.65 10.76
CA GLY A 102 16.53 -0.55 11.63
C GLY A 102 15.42 0.47 11.88
N ARG A 103 15.82 1.64 12.39
CA ARG A 103 14.92 2.73 12.77
C ARG A 103 14.20 3.31 11.54
N SER A 104 12.91 3.58 11.67
CA SER A 104 12.16 4.33 10.66
C SER A 104 12.51 5.82 10.75
N SER A 105 13.10 6.36 9.70
CA SER A 105 13.19 7.81 9.46
C SER A 105 12.80 8.07 8.01
N LYS A 106 11.81 8.95 7.78
CA LYS A 106 11.25 9.22 6.43
C LYS A 106 10.83 7.95 5.66
N GLY A 107 10.38 6.89 6.36
CA GLY A 107 9.99 5.62 5.75
C GLY A 107 11.16 4.69 5.36
N ALA A 108 12.36 4.90 5.93
CA ALA A 108 13.56 4.11 5.62
C ALA A 108 13.38 2.60 5.83
N ASN A 109 12.61 2.18 6.84
CA ASN A 109 12.38 0.76 7.15
C ASN A 109 11.00 0.26 6.67
N THR A 110 10.29 1.05 5.87
CA THR A 110 8.99 0.65 5.32
C THR A 110 9.18 -0.49 4.31
N ASP A 111 8.36 -1.53 4.40
CA ASP A 111 8.33 -2.68 3.51
C ASP A 111 7.08 -2.63 2.63
N CYS A 112 7.25 -2.09 1.43
CA CYS A 112 6.18 -2.08 0.42
C CYS A 112 6.11 -3.43 -0.33
N VAL A 113 7.26 -4.09 -0.50
CA VAL A 113 7.43 -5.22 -1.43
C VAL A 113 6.83 -6.53 -0.92
N THR A 114 6.67 -6.68 0.41
CA THR A 114 6.01 -7.85 0.99
C THR A 114 4.55 -7.97 0.54
N CYS A 115 3.81 -6.86 0.53
CA CYS A 115 2.42 -6.84 0.03
C CYS A 115 2.34 -6.55 -1.48
N HIS A 116 3.33 -5.84 -2.04
CA HIS A 116 3.42 -5.54 -3.47
C HIS A 116 4.61 -6.27 -4.11
N PRO A 117 4.50 -7.61 -4.28
CA PRO A 117 5.54 -8.39 -4.91
C PRO A 117 5.67 -8.03 -6.39
N ASN A 118 6.76 -8.49 -7.01
CA ASN A 118 6.94 -8.36 -8.45
C ASN A 118 5.91 -9.23 -9.22
N SER A 119 4.71 -8.69 -9.39
CA SER A 119 3.63 -9.34 -10.14
C SER A 119 3.55 -8.78 -11.56
N ALA A 120 2.92 -9.53 -12.46
CA ALA A 120 2.60 -9.05 -13.81
C ALA A 120 1.73 -7.78 -13.75
N ASP A 121 0.79 -7.73 -12.80
CA ASP A 121 -0.06 -6.57 -12.56
C ASP A 121 0.74 -5.32 -12.21
N LEU A 122 1.70 -5.46 -11.30
CA LEU A 122 2.60 -4.37 -10.92
C LEU A 122 3.47 -3.95 -12.11
N SER A 123 4.09 -4.90 -12.80
CA SER A 123 4.96 -4.62 -13.94
C SER A 123 4.23 -3.89 -15.06
N ASN A 124 3.03 -4.34 -15.42
CA ASN A 124 2.22 -3.74 -16.48
C ASN A 124 1.76 -2.32 -16.12
N ALA A 125 1.45 -2.07 -14.84
CA ALA A 125 1.10 -0.74 -14.36
C ALA A 125 2.25 0.28 -14.50
N HIS A 126 3.50 -0.19 -14.59
CA HIS A 126 4.71 0.62 -14.68
C HIS A 126 5.39 0.60 -16.07
N VAL A 127 4.76 0.01 -17.10
CA VAL A 127 5.28 0.09 -18.48
C VAL A 127 5.44 1.54 -18.90
N GLY A 128 6.67 1.90 -19.28
CA GLY A 128 7.05 3.27 -19.67
C GLY A 128 7.05 4.29 -18.52
N ALA A 129 6.85 3.86 -17.27
CA ALA A 129 6.94 4.76 -16.12
C ALA A 129 8.41 5.13 -15.84
N ALA A 130 8.65 6.40 -15.55
CA ALA A 130 9.93 6.91 -15.12
C ALA A 130 9.74 7.97 -14.02
N SER A 131 10.76 8.17 -13.18
CA SER A 131 10.79 9.27 -12.23
C SER A 131 10.75 10.63 -12.93
N SER A 132 10.54 11.71 -12.17
CA SER A 132 10.68 13.09 -12.67
C SER A 132 12.07 13.41 -13.21
N THR A 133 13.08 12.63 -12.82
CA THR A 133 14.46 12.71 -13.28
C THR A 133 14.77 11.75 -14.43
N GLY A 134 13.77 11.06 -14.99
CA GLY A 134 13.91 10.18 -16.15
C GLY A 134 14.45 8.78 -15.83
N VAL A 135 14.53 8.40 -14.56
CA VAL A 135 14.94 7.04 -14.17
C VAL A 135 13.78 6.08 -14.43
N PRO A 136 13.91 5.11 -15.35
CA PRO A 136 12.84 4.17 -15.63
C PRO A 136 12.52 3.30 -14.41
N TYR A 137 11.24 2.95 -14.25
CA TYR A 137 10.83 2.02 -13.23
C TYR A 137 11.57 0.68 -13.39
N ARG A 138 12.08 0.19 -12.27
CA ARG A 138 12.60 -1.17 -12.12
C ARG A 138 12.18 -1.67 -10.76
N TYR A 139 11.70 -2.91 -10.69
CA TYR A 139 11.39 -3.54 -9.41
C TYR A 139 12.68 -3.78 -8.62
N GLN A 140 12.74 -3.29 -7.37
CA GLN A 140 13.90 -3.47 -6.48
C GLN A 140 13.48 -4.20 -5.20
N GLY A 141 13.43 -5.53 -5.24
CA GLY A 141 13.00 -6.34 -4.09
C GLY A 141 13.89 -6.20 -2.86
N GLU A 142 15.16 -5.84 -3.04
CA GLU A 142 16.13 -5.64 -1.96
C GLU A 142 15.96 -4.28 -1.26
N VAL A 143 15.40 -3.28 -1.96
CA VAL A 143 15.16 -1.94 -1.44
C VAL A 143 13.67 -1.80 -1.17
N ALA A 144 13.19 -2.36 -0.07
CA ALA A 144 11.76 -2.58 0.19
C ALA A 144 10.86 -1.32 0.13
N ASN A 145 11.43 -0.12 0.22
CA ASN A 145 10.75 1.17 0.13
C ASN A 145 11.03 1.98 -1.15
N PHE A 146 11.68 1.41 -2.18
CA PHE A 146 12.02 2.14 -3.42
C PHE A 146 10.82 2.79 -4.10
N CYS A 147 9.62 2.23 -3.90
CA CYS A 147 8.35 2.77 -4.38
C CYS A 147 8.11 4.22 -3.95
N LEU A 148 8.59 4.63 -2.76
CA LEU A 148 8.36 5.97 -2.21
C LEU A 148 9.03 7.08 -3.04
N THR A 149 10.02 6.75 -3.88
CA THR A 149 10.64 7.72 -4.80
C THR A 149 9.66 8.24 -5.84
N CYS A 150 8.74 7.38 -6.32
CA CYS A 150 7.72 7.76 -7.30
C CYS A 150 6.35 7.94 -6.65
N HIS A 151 6.06 7.21 -5.58
CA HIS A 151 4.80 7.22 -4.83
C HIS A 151 5.04 7.73 -3.40
N PRO A 152 5.35 9.02 -3.19
CA PRO A 152 5.63 9.56 -1.86
C PRO A 152 4.45 9.42 -0.89
N LYS A 153 3.23 9.30 -1.43
CA LYS A 153 2.02 9.03 -0.64
C LYS A 153 1.74 7.56 -0.38
N GLY A 154 2.57 6.65 -0.88
CA GLY A 154 2.30 5.22 -0.86
C GLY A 154 1.01 4.83 -1.58
N THR A 155 0.49 5.68 -2.48
CA THR A 155 -0.72 5.39 -3.25
C THR A 155 -0.40 5.30 -4.73
N ALA A 156 -1.07 4.35 -5.39
CA ALA A 156 -1.03 4.16 -6.83
C ALA A 156 -2.46 3.88 -7.34
N LEU A 157 -2.70 4.17 -8.60
CA LEU A 157 -3.96 3.82 -9.26
C LEU A 157 -4.04 2.30 -9.36
N LYS A 158 -5.14 1.73 -8.88
CA LYS A 158 -5.44 0.30 -8.98
C LYS A 158 -6.34 0.04 -10.18
N HIS A 159 -6.07 -1.04 -10.89
CA HIS A 159 -7.01 -1.56 -11.89
C HIS A 159 -8.21 -2.22 -11.18
N PRO A 160 -9.47 -1.85 -11.51
CA PRO A 160 -10.65 -2.43 -10.89
C PRO A 160 -10.93 -3.82 -11.47
N ASN A 161 -10.26 -4.84 -10.93
CA ASN A 161 -10.40 -6.24 -11.40
C ASN A 161 -11.82 -6.82 -11.17
N ASP A 162 -12.66 -6.18 -10.35
CA ASP A 162 -14.08 -6.51 -10.17
C ASP A 162 -14.98 -5.90 -11.26
N LYS A 163 -14.47 -4.90 -11.98
CA LYS A 163 -15.14 -4.26 -13.09
C LYS A 163 -14.66 -4.86 -14.38
N PHE A 164 -13.40 -4.68 -14.75
CA PHE A 164 -12.86 -5.24 -15.99
C PHE A 164 -11.73 -6.22 -15.61
N PRO A 165 -12.02 -7.50 -15.37
CA PRO A 165 -10.98 -8.45 -14.99
C PRO A 165 -9.99 -8.66 -16.15
N ARG A 166 -8.69 -8.67 -15.85
CA ARG A 166 -7.65 -9.05 -16.81
C ARG A 166 -7.51 -10.56 -16.85
N THR A 167 -8.42 -11.22 -17.56
CA THR A 167 -8.49 -12.68 -17.71
C THR A 167 -8.58 -13.07 -19.19
N GLY A 168 -8.12 -14.28 -19.54
CA GLY A 168 -8.16 -14.76 -20.92
C GLY A 168 -7.49 -13.79 -21.90
N GLU A 169 -8.20 -13.49 -23.00
CA GLU A 169 -7.75 -12.57 -24.06
C GLU A 169 -7.59 -11.11 -23.59
N HIS A 170 -8.20 -10.73 -22.46
CA HIS A 170 -8.06 -9.39 -21.86
C HIS A 170 -6.83 -9.25 -20.93
N ASN A 171 -6.05 -10.31 -20.72
CA ASN A 171 -4.80 -10.23 -19.96
C ASN A 171 -3.63 -9.72 -20.81
N VAL A 172 -3.73 -8.47 -21.24
CA VAL A 172 -2.73 -7.76 -22.05
C VAL A 172 -2.05 -6.64 -21.26
N ASP A 173 -1.01 -6.04 -21.84
CA ASP A 173 -0.35 -4.87 -21.27
C ASP A 173 -1.33 -3.70 -21.13
N CYS A 174 -1.19 -2.89 -20.07
CA CYS A 174 -2.11 -1.80 -19.80
C CYS A 174 -2.18 -0.79 -20.96
N THR A 175 -1.08 -0.56 -21.68
CA THR A 175 -1.01 0.36 -22.83
C THR A 175 -1.77 -0.16 -24.05
N THR A 176 -2.06 -1.45 -24.11
CA THR A 176 -2.90 -2.02 -25.17
C THR A 176 -4.33 -1.53 -25.06
N CYS A 177 -4.85 -1.37 -23.84
CA CYS A 177 -6.22 -0.91 -23.59
C CYS A 177 -6.32 0.55 -23.17
N HIS A 178 -5.26 1.17 -22.63
CA HIS A 178 -5.29 2.53 -22.09
C HIS A 178 -4.34 3.47 -22.84
N ASP A 179 -4.90 4.56 -23.40
CA ASP A 179 -4.13 5.68 -23.94
C ASP A 179 -3.79 6.68 -22.81
N ARG A 180 -2.64 6.45 -22.17
CA ARG A 180 -2.15 7.27 -21.06
C ARG A 180 -1.94 8.74 -21.41
N ARG A 181 -1.84 9.09 -22.70
CA ARG A 181 -1.68 10.49 -23.14
C ARG A 181 -2.95 11.31 -22.90
N THR A 182 -4.10 10.65 -22.78
CA THR A 182 -5.37 11.28 -22.39
C THR A 182 -5.50 11.52 -20.88
N GLY A 183 -4.53 11.05 -20.09
CA GLY A 183 -4.49 11.23 -18.64
C GLY A 183 -4.94 9.99 -17.86
N VAL A 184 -5.21 10.20 -16.58
CA VAL A 184 -5.69 9.16 -15.65
C VAL A 184 -7.06 8.66 -16.09
N ASP A 185 -7.24 7.35 -16.06
CA ASP A 185 -8.55 6.79 -16.39
C ASP A 185 -9.57 7.18 -15.32
N THR A 186 -10.61 7.89 -15.73
CA THR A 186 -11.76 8.16 -14.88
C THR A 186 -13.00 7.64 -15.60
N LYS A 187 -13.50 6.49 -15.15
CA LYS A 187 -14.67 5.80 -15.75
C LYS A 187 -14.45 5.36 -17.21
N GLY A 188 -13.24 4.87 -17.53
CA GLY A 188 -12.93 4.35 -18.85
C GLY A 188 -12.59 5.40 -19.91
N ALA A 189 -12.50 6.69 -19.54
CA ALA A 189 -12.22 7.79 -20.46
C ALA A 189 -10.93 7.62 -21.29
N ASN A 190 -9.91 6.94 -20.74
CA ASN A 190 -8.68 6.67 -21.49
C ASN A 190 -8.64 5.27 -22.11
N THR A 191 -9.73 4.50 -22.02
CA THR A 191 -9.80 3.13 -22.54
C THR A 191 -10.09 3.15 -24.05
N THR A 192 -9.42 2.29 -24.82
CA THR A 192 -9.38 2.35 -26.29
C THR A 192 -9.77 1.02 -26.96
N CYS A 193 -10.88 0.41 -26.55
CA CYS A 193 -11.33 -0.92 -27.01
C CYS A 193 -11.33 -1.10 -28.53
N VAL A 194 -11.70 -0.06 -29.28
CA VAL A 194 -11.83 -0.12 -30.74
C VAL A 194 -10.56 0.37 -31.45
N GLU A 195 -9.86 1.34 -30.86
CA GLU A 195 -8.64 1.91 -31.50
C GLU A 195 -7.40 1.06 -31.28
N SER A 196 -7.40 0.28 -30.20
CA SER A 196 -6.44 -0.81 -29.98
C SER A 196 -6.57 -1.94 -31.00
N GLY A 197 -7.64 -1.95 -31.80
CA GLY A 197 -7.86 -2.97 -32.83
C GLY A 197 -8.44 -4.29 -32.29
N CYS A 198 -8.79 -4.40 -31.00
CA CYS A 198 -9.35 -5.65 -30.46
C CYS A 198 -10.84 -5.83 -30.81
N HIS A 199 -11.66 -4.78 -30.66
CA HIS A 199 -13.11 -4.83 -30.91
C HIS A 199 -13.55 -3.99 -32.13
N HIS A 200 -12.68 -3.91 -33.13
CA HIS A 200 -12.77 -2.97 -34.24
C HIS A 200 -13.66 -3.39 -35.42
N THR A 201 -14.15 -4.63 -35.46
CA THR A 201 -15.00 -5.10 -36.57
C THR A 201 -16.46 -5.24 -36.15
N VAL A 202 -17.35 -4.75 -37.03
CA VAL A 202 -18.79 -4.99 -36.98
C VAL A 202 -19.11 -6.48 -36.97
N ALA A 203 -18.33 -7.34 -37.65
CA ALA A 203 -18.58 -8.78 -37.66
C ALA A 203 -18.40 -9.44 -36.26
N TRP A 204 -17.36 -9.05 -35.51
CA TRP A 204 -17.10 -9.59 -34.17
C TRP A 204 -18.09 -9.02 -33.15
N SER A 205 -18.28 -7.70 -33.17
CA SER A 205 -19.11 -6.97 -32.22
C SER A 205 -20.61 -7.11 -32.50
N ASP A 206 -21.09 -6.86 -33.72
CA ASP A 206 -22.52 -7.01 -34.08
C ASP A 206 -22.95 -8.47 -34.04
N GLY A 207 -22.05 -9.41 -34.38
CA GLY A 207 -22.34 -10.85 -34.36
C GLY A 207 -22.90 -11.35 -33.02
N LYS A 208 -22.49 -10.71 -31.91
CA LYS A 208 -22.93 -10.96 -30.53
C LYS A 208 -24.08 -10.07 -30.05
N HIS A 209 -24.41 -9.02 -30.79
CA HIS A 209 -25.41 -8.01 -30.42
C HIS A 209 -26.59 -7.94 -31.40
N ARG A 210 -26.72 -8.90 -32.33
CA ARG A 210 -27.80 -8.98 -33.34
C ARG A 210 -29.22 -8.86 -32.79
N GLU A 211 -29.43 -9.22 -31.52
CA GLU A 211 -30.73 -9.16 -30.84
C GLU A 211 -30.98 -7.83 -30.12
N VAL A 212 -29.95 -7.01 -29.95
CA VAL A 212 -30.06 -5.69 -29.30
C VAL A 212 -30.57 -4.69 -30.33
N ARG A 213 -31.86 -4.33 -30.21
CA ARG A 213 -32.45 -3.26 -31.03
C ARG A 213 -31.62 -1.98 -30.90
N ASN A 214 -31.26 -1.40 -32.06
CA ASN A 214 -30.48 -0.16 -32.20
C ASN A 214 -28.99 -0.24 -31.82
N TYR A 215 -28.40 -1.43 -31.68
CA TYR A 215 -26.94 -1.57 -31.57
C TYR A 215 -26.25 -1.49 -32.94
N THR A 216 -25.14 -0.74 -33.02
CA THR A 216 -24.19 -0.79 -34.15
C THR A 216 -22.79 -0.41 -33.68
N SER A 217 -21.75 -1.08 -34.18
CA SER A 217 -20.35 -0.71 -33.89
C SER A 217 -19.73 0.26 -34.91
N SER A 218 -20.52 0.81 -35.85
CA SER A 218 -20.03 1.69 -36.93
C SER A 218 -19.81 3.13 -36.46
N ARG A 219 -18.57 3.64 -36.59
CA ARG A 219 -18.20 5.03 -36.25
C ARG A 219 -18.62 6.08 -37.29
N THR A 220 -18.97 5.68 -38.51
CA THR A 220 -19.10 6.60 -39.66
C THR A 220 -20.50 6.61 -40.30
N GLY A 221 -21.53 6.16 -39.57
CA GLY A 221 -22.92 6.15 -40.05
C GLY A 221 -23.76 7.38 -39.64
N PRO A 222 -24.94 7.58 -40.26
CA PRO A 222 -25.80 8.76 -40.06
C PRO A 222 -26.68 8.60 -38.81
N TRP A 223 -26.09 8.59 -37.62
CA TRP A 223 -26.80 8.26 -36.37
C TRP A 223 -26.94 9.45 -35.41
N THR A 224 -28.10 9.52 -34.77
CA THR A 224 -28.51 10.55 -33.79
C THR A 224 -27.98 10.29 -32.38
N GLN A 225 -27.31 9.15 -32.15
CA GLN A 225 -26.87 8.72 -30.83
C GLN A 225 -25.38 9.03 -30.61
N PRO A 226 -25.03 9.91 -29.64
CA PRO A 226 -23.66 10.40 -29.44
C PRO A 226 -22.65 9.36 -28.89
N HIS A 227 -23.08 8.11 -28.69
CA HIS A 227 -22.33 7.11 -27.91
C HIS A 227 -21.21 6.43 -28.72
N ILE A 228 -21.41 6.27 -30.03
CA ILE A 228 -20.59 5.41 -30.91
C ILE A 228 -19.24 6.03 -31.29
N THR A 229 -19.11 7.34 -31.12
CA THR A 229 -17.86 8.07 -31.35
C THR A 229 -16.90 7.95 -30.16
N ALA A 230 -17.37 7.47 -29.00
CA ALA A 230 -16.53 7.27 -27.83
C ALA A 230 -15.58 6.07 -28.04
N ARG A 231 -14.29 6.27 -27.78
CA ARG A 231 -13.21 5.26 -27.93
C ARG A 231 -13.46 3.99 -27.09
N ASN A 232 -14.27 4.16 -26.03
CA ASN A 232 -14.67 3.20 -25.02
C ASN A 232 -16.19 2.93 -25.01
N PHE A 233 -16.92 3.16 -26.12
CA PHE A 233 -18.40 3.11 -26.12
C PHE A 233 -18.98 1.84 -25.49
N CYS A 234 -18.26 0.71 -25.56
CA CYS A 234 -18.63 -0.56 -24.93
C CYS A 234 -18.94 -0.40 -23.43
N LEU A 235 -18.20 0.46 -22.72
CA LEU A 235 -18.37 0.69 -21.28
C LEU A 235 -19.66 1.45 -20.93
N LEU A 236 -20.31 2.09 -21.90
CA LEU A 236 -21.61 2.74 -21.70
C LEU A 236 -22.71 1.70 -21.47
N CYS A 237 -22.60 0.54 -22.11
CA CYS A 237 -23.54 -0.58 -21.96
C CYS A 237 -23.00 -1.67 -21.03
N HIS A 238 -21.68 -1.79 -20.92
CA HIS A 238 -20.97 -2.81 -20.13
C HIS A 238 -20.02 -2.13 -19.15
N GLN A 239 -20.60 -1.50 -18.12
CA GLN A 239 -19.82 -0.76 -17.11
C GLN A 239 -18.79 -1.62 -16.35
N ASN A 240 -19.00 -2.94 -16.35
CA ASN A 240 -18.08 -3.94 -15.81
C ASN A 240 -17.46 -4.78 -16.93
N GLY A 241 -17.23 -4.22 -18.12
CA GLY A 241 -16.69 -4.98 -19.25
C GLY A 241 -17.53 -6.19 -19.66
N ARG A 242 -17.02 -6.92 -20.64
CA ARG A 242 -17.40 -8.29 -21.01
C ARG A 242 -16.19 -8.96 -21.64
N ASP A 243 -16.08 -10.28 -21.45
CA ASP A 243 -15.12 -11.14 -22.14
C ASP A 243 -15.47 -11.30 -23.63
#